data_AF-A0A316LEC8-F1
#
_entry.id   AF-A0A316LEC8-F1
#
_cell.length_a   1.000
_cell.length_b   1.000
_cell.length_c   1.000
_cell.angle_alpha   90.00
_cell.angle_beta   90.00
_cell.angle_gamma   90.00
#
_symmetry.space_group_name_H-M   'P 1'
#
loop_
_entity.id
_entity.type
_entity.pdbx_description
1 polymer ?
#
loop_
_entity_poly.entity_id
_entity_poly.type
_entity_poly.pdbx_seq_one_letter_code
_entity_poly.pdbx_strand_id
1 'polypeptide(L)'
;MSKTRIGIIICLIILFILGVLFGYAYINDKSDNTDVISNDFLTKNDYFKDKQVKILGDTIEIDGKVITKKNGYYLMDVKTGEDEFYCNFVGAVQSELGVSYDDALNVCLKTISGEVDFGVIHAEKQDDKTILTVNYNDKTKVITENLVSFGDIVRLDDYVTINSSSIKINNISYGVTKSMNLFNLCGYVSGGTGALNVSVYDKNKSVIGTEIYNVTKSGNFCVNFFDLNDDVYFYSFS
;
A
#
# COMPACT_ATOMS: atom_id res chain seq x y z
N MET A 1 18.91 -26.58 50.95
CA MET A 1 18.66 -26.83 49.51
C MET A 1 19.95 -26.59 48.74
N SER A 2 20.37 -27.49 47.84
CA SER A 2 21.61 -27.27 47.08
C SER A 2 21.44 -26.08 46.12
N LYS A 3 22.53 -25.33 45.86
CA LYS A 3 22.55 -24.18 44.95
C LYS A 3 21.94 -24.49 43.57
N THR A 4 22.03 -25.74 43.13
CA THR A 4 21.45 -26.27 41.89
C THR A 4 19.91 -26.26 41.92
N ARG A 5 19.27 -26.60 43.06
CA ARG A 5 17.81 -26.58 43.18
C ARG A 5 17.25 -25.15 43.16
N ILE A 6 17.98 -24.18 43.72
CA ILE A 6 17.59 -22.77 43.71
C ILE A 6 17.66 -22.21 42.28
N GLY A 7 18.71 -22.54 41.52
CA GLY A 7 18.85 -22.13 40.11
C GLY A 7 17.74 -22.65 39.20
N ILE A 8 17.32 -23.92 39.38
CA ILE A 8 16.23 -24.51 38.59
C ILE A 8 14.89 -23.83 38.89
N ILE A 9 14.61 -23.52 40.17
CA ILE A 9 13.38 -22.83 40.57
C ILE A 9 13.33 -21.42 39.97
N ILE A 10 14.45 -20.68 39.99
CA ILE A 10 14.54 -19.34 39.39
C ILE A 10 14.32 -19.41 37.88
N CYS A 11 14.93 -20.37 37.16
CA CYS A 11 14.70 -20.55 35.73
C CYS A 11 13.24 -20.87 35.40
N LEU A 12 12.58 -21.73 36.17
CA LEU A 12 11.18 -22.08 35.94
C LEU A 12 10.25 -20.89 36.19
N ILE A 13 10.54 -20.07 37.21
CA ILE A 13 9.77 -18.85 37.49
C ILE A 13 9.95 -17.82 36.37
N ILE A 14 11.18 -17.61 35.88
CA ILE A 14 11.44 -16.68 34.77
C ILE A 14 10.76 -17.16 33.49
N LEU A 15 10.83 -18.46 33.16
CA LEU A 15 10.15 -19.02 32.00
C LEU A 15 8.63 -18.93 32.10
N PHE A 16 8.07 -19.12 33.30
CA PHE A 16 6.63 -18.96 33.53
C PHE A 16 6.19 -17.51 33.41
N ILE A 17 6.95 -16.57 33.98
CA ILE A 17 6.69 -15.13 33.87
C ILE A 17 6.79 -14.67 32.41
N LEU A 18 7.81 -15.11 31.68
CA LEU A 18 7.95 -14.82 30.25
C LEU A 18 6.79 -15.43 29.45
N GLY A 19 6.42 -16.69 29.69
CA GLY A 19 5.29 -17.34 29.03
C GLY A 19 3.96 -16.63 29.29
N VAL A 20 3.73 -16.16 30.51
CA VAL A 20 2.53 -15.39 30.86
C VAL A 20 2.57 -13.98 30.25
N LEU A 21 3.73 -13.31 30.23
CA LEU A 21 3.88 -11.99 29.60
C LEU A 21 3.72 -12.06 28.07
N PHE A 22 4.31 -13.06 27.41
CA PHE A 22 4.12 -13.30 25.98
C PHE A 22 2.69 -13.72 25.66
N GLY A 23 2.07 -14.56 26.50
CA GLY A 23 0.66 -14.91 26.37
C GLY A 23 -0.27 -13.71 26.55
N TYR A 24 0.00 -12.85 27.53
CA TYR A 24 -0.78 -11.64 27.79
C TYR A 24 -0.59 -10.60 26.68
N ALA A 25 0.62 -10.41 26.17
CA ALA A 25 0.89 -9.56 25.01
C ALA A 25 0.20 -10.10 23.75
N TYR A 26 0.24 -11.41 23.50
CA TYR A 26 -0.45 -12.04 22.37
C TYR A 26 -1.98 -11.95 22.48
N ILE A 27 -2.54 -12.04 23.69
CA ILE A 27 -3.99 -11.90 23.94
C ILE A 27 -4.43 -10.44 23.83
N ASN A 28 -3.63 -9.48 24.31
CA ASN A 28 -3.92 -8.05 24.16
C ASN A 28 -3.73 -7.54 22.73
N ASP A 29 -2.79 -8.08 21.95
CA ASP A 29 -2.67 -7.79 20.51
C ASP A 29 -3.89 -8.33 19.73
N LYS A 30 -4.59 -9.33 20.29
CA LYS A 30 -5.86 -9.84 19.78
C LYS A 30 -7.09 -9.04 20.23
N SER A 31 -6.99 -8.16 21.25
CA SER A 31 -8.16 -7.47 21.80
C SER A 31 -8.50 -6.14 21.13
N ASP A 32 -7.57 -5.54 20.37
CA ASP A 32 -7.75 -4.19 19.81
C ASP A 32 -7.82 -4.15 18.28
N ASN A 33 -7.75 -5.29 17.58
CA ASN A 33 -8.24 -5.39 16.20
C ASN A 33 -9.75 -5.62 16.23
N THR A 34 -10.50 -4.64 16.74
CA THR A 34 -11.92 -4.54 16.39
C THR A 34 -11.97 -4.33 14.89
N ASP A 35 -12.40 -5.36 14.18
CA ASP A 35 -12.69 -5.30 12.76
C ASP A 35 -13.43 -4.00 12.44
N VAL A 36 -12.78 -3.08 11.71
CA VAL A 36 -13.40 -1.79 11.35
C VAL A 36 -14.67 -2.02 10.51
N ILE A 37 -14.75 -3.18 9.87
CA ILE A 37 -15.85 -3.60 9.02
C ILE A 37 -16.66 -4.66 9.74
N SER A 38 -17.82 -4.24 10.23
CA SER A 38 -18.75 -5.14 10.93
C SER A 38 -19.41 -6.12 9.96
N ASN A 39 -19.82 -7.30 10.45
CA ASN A 39 -20.65 -8.23 9.67
C ASN A 39 -21.98 -7.57 9.21
N ASP A 40 -22.45 -6.57 9.97
CA ASP A 40 -23.59 -5.74 9.63
C ASP A 40 -23.34 -4.85 8.41
N PHE A 41 -22.11 -4.38 8.19
CA PHE A 41 -21.73 -3.60 7.01
C PHE A 41 -21.86 -4.44 5.73
N LEU A 42 -21.33 -5.66 5.75
CA LEU A 42 -21.30 -6.57 4.60
C LEU A 42 -22.70 -7.03 4.15
N THR A 43 -23.74 -6.82 4.97
CA THR A 43 -25.13 -7.20 4.64
C THR A 43 -26.02 -6.00 4.34
N LYS A 44 -25.56 -4.77 4.61
CA LYS A 44 -26.36 -3.53 4.45
C LYS A 44 -25.85 -2.60 3.34
N ASN A 45 -24.59 -2.73 2.92
CA ASN A 45 -24.07 -1.93 1.81
C ASN A 45 -24.76 -2.34 0.48
N ASP A 46 -25.07 -1.36 -0.36
CA ASP A 46 -25.84 -1.54 -1.60
C ASP A 46 -25.19 -2.57 -2.55
N TYR A 47 -23.86 -2.68 -2.58
CA TYR A 47 -23.17 -3.67 -3.40
C TYR A 47 -23.50 -5.12 -3.00
N PHE A 48 -23.76 -5.39 -1.71
CA PHE A 48 -24.01 -6.74 -1.20
C PHE A 48 -25.48 -7.14 -1.16
N LYS A 49 -26.40 -6.18 -1.33
CA LYS A 49 -27.84 -6.36 -1.09
C LYS A 49 -28.47 -7.50 -1.89
N ASP A 50 -28.01 -7.72 -3.12
CA ASP A 50 -28.53 -8.76 -4.02
C ASP A 50 -27.60 -9.98 -4.13
N LYS A 51 -26.59 -10.08 -3.25
CA LYS A 51 -25.56 -11.11 -3.27
C LYS A 51 -25.78 -12.19 -2.22
N GLN A 52 -25.35 -13.41 -2.52
CA GLN A 52 -25.30 -14.48 -1.52
C GLN A 52 -24.01 -14.36 -0.70
N VAL A 53 -24.11 -13.74 0.47
CA VAL A 53 -22.98 -13.57 1.41
C VAL A 53 -23.01 -14.65 2.49
N LYS A 54 -21.92 -15.40 2.65
CA LYS A 54 -21.69 -16.34 3.77
C LYS A 54 -20.41 -15.98 4.48
N ILE A 55 -20.46 -15.87 5.80
CA ILE A 55 -19.29 -15.59 6.65
C ILE A 55 -18.96 -16.85 7.43
N LEU A 56 -17.78 -17.42 7.19
CA LEU A 56 -17.29 -18.69 7.73
C LEU A 56 -15.95 -18.45 8.45
N GLY A 57 -16.03 -17.91 9.67
CA GLY A 57 -14.84 -17.52 10.43
C GLY A 57 -14.07 -16.40 9.72
N ASP A 58 -12.84 -16.70 9.33
CA ASP A 58 -11.97 -15.77 8.60
C ASP A 58 -12.28 -15.71 7.10
N THR A 59 -13.23 -16.50 6.60
CA THR A 59 -13.56 -16.56 5.16
C THR A 59 -14.91 -15.88 4.90
N ILE A 60 -14.96 -15.05 3.86
CA ILE A 60 -16.17 -14.45 3.32
C ILE A 60 -16.39 -15.01 1.92
N GLU A 61 -17.52 -15.69 1.70
CA GLU A 61 -17.94 -16.17 0.40
C GLU A 61 -19.07 -15.28 -0.14
N ILE A 62 -18.91 -14.76 -1.35
CA ILE A 62 -19.87 -13.87 -2.00
C ILE A 62 -20.11 -14.37 -3.42
N ASP A 63 -21.32 -14.82 -3.72
CA ASP A 63 -21.68 -15.41 -5.04
C ASP A 63 -20.69 -16.51 -5.50
N GLY A 64 -20.19 -17.32 -4.56
CA GLY A 64 -19.22 -18.39 -4.81
C GLY A 64 -17.76 -17.94 -4.95
N LYS A 65 -17.46 -16.64 -4.82
CA LYS A 65 -16.09 -16.11 -4.76
C LYS A 65 -15.63 -15.95 -3.33
N VAL A 66 -14.35 -16.20 -3.08
CA VAL A 66 -13.79 -16.36 -1.74
C VAL A 66 -12.85 -15.20 -1.41
N ILE A 67 -13.02 -14.64 -0.22
CA ILE A 67 -12.22 -13.56 0.33
C ILE A 67 -11.75 -14.01 1.71
N THR A 68 -10.43 -14.02 1.94
CA THR A 68 -9.86 -14.47 3.21
C THR A 68 -9.44 -13.27 4.04
N LYS A 69 -9.86 -13.23 5.30
CA LYS A 69 -9.45 -12.23 6.29
C LYS A 69 -8.23 -12.73 7.05
N LYS A 70 -7.17 -11.93 7.12
CA LYS A 70 -5.97 -12.28 7.88
C LYS A 70 -5.21 -11.05 8.31
N ASN A 71 -4.96 -10.90 9.61
CA ASN A 71 -4.03 -9.92 10.19
C ASN A 71 -4.24 -8.46 9.70
N GLY A 72 -5.48 -7.96 9.62
CA GLY A 72 -5.76 -6.60 9.11
C GLY A 72 -5.96 -6.51 7.58
N TYR A 73 -5.89 -7.63 6.86
CA TYR A 73 -5.99 -7.66 5.39
C TYR A 73 -7.08 -8.60 4.87
N TYR A 74 -7.73 -8.21 3.78
CA TYR A 74 -8.43 -9.13 2.88
C TYR A 74 -7.45 -9.63 1.82
N LEU A 75 -7.40 -10.94 1.64
CA LEU A 75 -6.64 -11.61 0.59
C LEU A 75 -7.62 -12.25 -0.39
N MET A 76 -7.41 -11.99 -1.68
CA MET A 76 -8.27 -12.41 -2.77
C MET A 76 -7.43 -13.01 -3.89
N ASP A 77 -7.78 -14.23 -4.30
CA ASP A 77 -7.21 -14.88 -5.49
C ASP A 77 -8.03 -14.44 -6.72
N VAL A 78 -7.60 -13.35 -7.36
CA VAL A 78 -8.29 -12.76 -8.50
C VAL A 78 -7.92 -13.51 -9.78
N LYS A 79 -8.88 -14.21 -10.35
CA LYS A 79 -8.74 -14.85 -11.67
C LYS A 79 -8.90 -13.82 -12.78
N THR A 80 -8.24 -14.05 -13.90
CA THR A 80 -8.38 -13.22 -15.10
C THR A 80 -9.84 -13.01 -15.49
N GLY A 81 -10.27 -11.76 -15.59
CA GLY A 81 -11.64 -11.38 -15.94
C GLY A 81 -12.60 -11.28 -14.74
N GLU A 82 -12.13 -11.51 -13.51
CA GLU A 82 -12.92 -11.32 -12.28
C GLU A 82 -12.58 -10.01 -11.55
N ASP A 83 -11.70 -9.19 -12.11
CA ASP A 83 -11.17 -7.95 -11.50
C ASP A 83 -12.28 -7.03 -11.00
N GLU A 84 -13.31 -6.84 -11.83
CA GLU A 84 -14.46 -5.99 -11.51
C GLU A 84 -15.17 -6.46 -10.24
N PHE A 85 -15.37 -7.76 -10.06
CA PHE A 85 -16.03 -8.27 -8.86
C PHE A 85 -15.23 -7.89 -7.60
N TYR A 86 -13.93 -8.20 -7.59
CA TYR A 86 -13.09 -8.00 -6.41
C TYR A 86 -12.87 -6.50 -6.15
N CYS A 87 -12.70 -5.67 -7.18
CA CYS A 87 -12.58 -4.23 -7.00
C CYS A 87 -13.87 -3.55 -6.57
N ASN A 88 -15.05 -4.07 -6.94
CA ASN A 88 -16.30 -3.60 -6.35
C ASN A 88 -16.39 -3.97 -4.85
N PHE A 89 -15.89 -5.15 -4.45
CA PHE A 89 -15.76 -5.48 -3.02
C PHE A 89 -14.82 -4.49 -2.30
N VAL A 90 -13.67 -4.16 -2.89
CA VAL A 90 -12.74 -3.16 -2.34
C VAL A 90 -13.41 -1.79 -2.22
N GLY A 91 -14.14 -1.36 -3.25
CA GLY A 91 -14.91 -0.12 -3.25
C GLY A 91 -15.91 -0.05 -2.10
N ALA A 92 -16.66 -1.14 -1.88
CA ALA A 92 -17.58 -1.23 -0.76
C ALA A 92 -16.82 -1.13 0.58
N VAL A 93 -15.82 -1.98 0.80
CA VAL A 93 -15.01 -2.00 2.03
C VAL A 93 -14.40 -0.64 2.37
N GLN A 94 -13.81 0.05 1.39
CA GLN A 94 -13.15 1.34 1.58
C GLN A 94 -14.17 2.49 1.78
N SER A 95 -15.42 2.31 1.32
CA SER A 95 -16.50 3.27 1.59
C SER A 95 -16.87 3.36 3.06
N GLU A 96 -16.77 2.26 3.80
CA GLU A 96 -16.95 2.27 5.26
C GLU A 96 -15.85 3.07 5.97
N LEU A 97 -14.65 3.06 5.38
CA LEU A 97 -13.53 3.85 5.85
C LEU A 97 -13.62 5.31 5.37
N GLY A 98 -14.67 5.71 4.65
CA GLY A 98 -14.90 7.08 4.19
C GLY A 98 -14.11 7.50 2.96
N VAL A 99 -13.65 6.54 2.15
CA VAL A 99 -13.19 6.79 0.77
C VAL A 99 -14.39 6.66 -0.17
N SER A 100 -14.50 7.45 -1.24
CA SER A 100 -15.57 7.23 -2.22
C SER A 100 -15.48 5.82 -2.82
N TYR A 101 -16.62 5.18 -3.04
CA TYR A 101 -16.70 3.86 -3.67
C TYR A 101 -15.97 3.85 -5.02
N ASP A 102 -16.28 4.82 -5.88
CA ASP A 102 -15.71 4.93 -7.23
C ASP A 102 -14.20 5.19 -7.20
N ASP A 103 -13.73 5.99 -6.24
CA ASP A 103 -12.31 6.30 -6.08
C ASP A 103 -11.54 5.04 -5.64
N ALA A 104 -12.05 4.31 -4.66
CA ALA A 104 -11.43 3.08 -4.19
C ALA A 104 -11.46 1.96 -5.26
N LEU A 105 -12.55 1.87 -6.03
CA LEU A 105 -12.67 0.98 -7.17
C LEU A 105 -11.62 1.32 -8.24
N ASN A 106 -11.48 2.60 -8.60
CA ASN A 106 -10.49 3.06 -9.57
C ASN A 106 -9.05 2.76 -9.11
N VAL A 107 -8.74 3.00 -7.83
CA VAL A 107 -7.44 2.64 -7.25
C VAL A 107 -7.19 1.14 -7.37
N CYS A 108 -8.18 0.31 -6.99
CA CYS A 108 -8.06 -1.14 -7.09
C CYS A 108 -7.78 -1.62 -8.51
N LEU A 109 -8.53 -1.12 -9.51
CA LEU A 109 -8.33 -1.50 -10.90
C LEU A 109 -6.94 -1.12 -11.40
N LYS A 110 -6.46 0.09 -11.06
CA LYS A 110 -5.11 0.54 -11.38
C LYS A 110 -4.03 -0.28 -10.65
N THR A 111 -4.32 -0.76 -9.45
CA THR A 111 -3.38 -1.64 -8.74
C THR A 111 -3.28 -3.00 -9.40
N ILE A 112 -4.41 -3.62 -9.77
CA ILE A 112 -4.42 -4.91 -10.50
C ILE A 112 -3.74 -4.77 -11.86
N SER A 113 -3.94 -3.66 -12.58
CA SER A 113 -3.28 -3.43 -13.87
C SER A 113 -1.76 -3.29 -13.73
N GLY A 114 -1.27 -2.92 -12.54
CA GLY A 114 0.13 -2.62 -12.25
C GLY A 114 0.49 -1.16 -12.52
N GLU A 115 -0.50 -0.29 -12.71
CA GLU A 115 -0.30 1.14 -12.82
C GLU A 115 0.09 1.76 -11.48
N VAL A 116 -0.43 1.27 -10.35
CA VAL A 116 -0.13 1.84 -9.03
C VAL A 116 0.08 0.78 -7.96
N ASP A 117 0.88 1.09 -6.94
CA ASP A 117 0.97 0.29 -5.71
C ASP A 117 0.93 1.23 -4.51
N PHE A 118 -0.12 1.14 -3.68
CA PHE A 118 -0.38 2.10 -2.60
C PHE A 118 -0.23 1.52 -1.20
N GLY A 119 0.29 0.29 -1.05
CA GLY A 119 0.51 -0.36 0.26
C GLY A 119 -0.76 -0.71 1.05
N VAL A 120 -1.84 0.04 0.89
CA VAL A 120 -3.20 -0.27 1.37
C VAL A 120 -3.88 -1.26 0.43
N ILE A 121 -3.72 -1.07 -0.88
CA ILE A 121 -4.15 -2.02 -1.91
C ILE A 121 -2.88 -2.44 -2.65
N HIS A 122 -2.64 -3.74 -2.70
CA HIS A 122 -1.49 -4.35 -3.35
C HIS A 122 -1.94 -5.51 -4.23
N ALA A 123 -1.34 -5.65 -5.41
CA ALA A 123 -1.61 -6.74 -6.34
C ALA A 123 -0.29 -7.41 -6.75
N GLU A 124 -0.17 -8.70 -6.43
CA GLU A 124 0.96 -9.52 -6.86
C GLU A 124 0.49 -10.43 -8.01
N LYS A 125 1.06 -10.24 -9.21
CA LYS A 125 0.78 -11.11 -10.35
C LYS A 125 1.59 -12.41 -10.25
N GLN A 126 0.88 -13.52 -10.21
CA GLN A 126 1.39 -14.88 -10.38
C GLN A 126 0.87 -15.44 -11.71
N ASP A 127 1.50 -16.47 -12.27
CA ASP A 127 1.32 -16.93 -13.66
C ASP A 127 -0.14 -16.93 -14.17
N ASP A 128 -1.08 -17.47 -13.39
CA ASP A 128 -2.50 -17.61 -13.75
C ASP A 128 -3.47 -16.82 -12.84
N LYS A 129 -2.96 -16.05 -11.87
CA LYS A 129 -3.77 -15.34 -10.89
C LYS A 129 -3.10 -14.09 -10.35
N THR A 130 -3.92 -13.13 -9.92
CA THR A 130 -3.43 -11.97 -9.17
C THR A 130 -3.83 -12.13 -7.70
N ILE A 131 -2.86 -12.06 -6.78
CA ILE A 131 -3.14 -11.98 -5.35
C ILE A 131 -3.41 -10.52 -5.02
N LEU A 132 -4.68 -10.18 -4.80
CA LEU A 132 -5.08 -8.86 -4.35
C LEU A 132 -5.14 -8.85 -2.82
N THR A 133 -4.33 -7.99 -2.21
CA THR A 133 -4.26 -7.79 -0.76
C THR A 133 -4.75 -6.38 -0.43
N VAL A 134 -5.72 -6.27 0.48
CA VAL A 134 -6.34 -5.00 0.87
C VAL A 134 -6.32 -4.85 2.38
N ASN A 135 -5.63 -3.84 2.87
CA ASN A 135 -5.69 -3.45 4.27
C ASN A 135 -7.08 -2.85 4.55
N TYR A 136 -7.83 -3.46 5.47
CA TYR A 136 -9.17 -3.00 5.86
C TYR A 136 -9.17 -2.13 7.13
N ASN A 137 -8.00 -1.86 7.70
CA ASN A 137 -7.81 -0.94 8.82
C ASN A 137 -7.43 0.47 8.34
N ASP A 138 -6.82 0.59 7.15
CA ASP A 138 -6.36 1.85 6.60
C ASP A 138 -7.15 2.29 5.35
N LYS A 139 -7.38 3.59 5.24
CA LYS A 139 -8.00 4.20 4.07
C LYS A 139 -7.04 4.17 2.88
N THR A 140 -7.53 3.74 1.73
CA THR A 140 -6.78 3.87 0.48
C THR A 140 -6.64 5.34 0.10
N LYS A 141 -5.52 5.69 -0.54
CA LYS A 141 -5.32 7.04 -1.09
C LYS A 141 -6.16 7.17 -2.36
N VAL A 142 -6.94 8.26 -2.45
CA VAL A 142 -7.66 8.59 -3.68
C VAL A 142 -6.67 8.99 -4.77
N ILE A 143 -6.81 8.38 -5.95
CA ILE A 143 -6.11 8.80 -7.16
C ILE A 143 -6.93 9.89 -7.83
N THR A 144 -6.61 11.14 -7.52
CA THR A 144 -7.01 12.26 -8.37
C THR A 144 -5.88 12.49 -9.35
N GLU A 145 -6.06 12.09 -10.61
CA GLU A 145 -5.02 12.26 -11.63
C GLU A 145 -4.82 13.75 -11.93
N ASN A 146 -3.88 14.36 -11.20
CA ASN A 146 -3.48 15.73 -11.39
C ASN A 146 -2.47 15.79 -12.54
N LEU A 147 -2.84 16.50 -13.61
CA LEU A 147 -1.93 16.83 -14.70
C LEU A 147 -1.06 17.98 -14.25
N VAL A 148 0.24 17.72 -14.15
CA VAL A 148 1.24 18.72 -13.78
C VAL A 148 2.26 18.88 -14.91
N SER A 149 2.85 20.07 -15.00
CA SER A 149 3.84 20.39 -16.03
C SER A 149 5.25 20.08 -15.54
N PHE A 150 6.18 19.89 -16.47
CA PHE A 150 7.60 19.90 -16.14
C PHE A 150 7.97 21.25 -15.49
N GLY A 151 8.73 21.19 -14.40
CA GLY A 151 9.09 22.33 -13.55
C GLY A 151 8.18 22.54 -12.33
N ASP A 152 7.00 21.92 -12.29
CA ASP A 152 6.11 22.01 -11.12
C ASP A 152 6.69 21.23 -9.93
N ILE A 153 6.57 21.81 -8.72
CA ILE A 153 6.95 21.15 -7.46
C ILE A 153 5.75 20.36 -6.94
N VAL A 154 5.90 19.04 -6.92
CA VAL A 154 4.86 18.06 -6.58
C VAL A 154 5.12 17.46 -5.21
N ARG A 155 4.08 17.31 -4.38
CA ARG A 155 4.21 16.65 -3.09
C ARG A 155 4.37 15.13 -3.28
N LEU A 156 5.23 14.49 -2.49
CA LEU A 156 5.49 13.04 -2.61
C LEU A 156 4.24 12.16 -2.53
N ASP A 157 3.25 12.57 -1.75
CA ASP A 157 2.02 11.79 -1.54
C ASP A 157 0.97 11.99 -2.64
N ASP A 158 1.17 12.93 -3.57
CA ASP A 158 0.22 13.24 -4.62
C ASP A 158 0.38 12.27 -5.80
N TYR A 159 -0.74 11.70 -6.25
CA TYR A 159 -0.76 10.94 -7.49
C TYR A 159 -0.87 11.90 -8.68
N VAL A 160 0.20 11.99 -9.48
CA VAL A 160 0.25 12.90 -10.63
C VAL A 160 0.67 12.19 -11.91
N THR A 161 0.26 12.77 -13.02
CA THR A 161 0.84 12.55 -14.33
C THR A 161 1.57 13.83 -14.72
N ILE A 162 2.90 13.76 -14.87
CA ILE A 162 3.71 14.87 -15.38
C ILE A 162 3.80 14.72 -16.88
N ASN A 163 3.42 15.74 -17.63
CA ASN A 163 3.39 15.65 -19.08
C ASN A 163 4.02 16.87 -19.75
N SER A 164 4.72 16.62 -20.85
CA SER A 164 5.13 17.61 -21.83
C SER A 164 4.61 17.21 -23.21
N SER A 165 5.00 17.94 -24.25
CA SER A 165 4.68 17.55 -25.63
C SER A 165 5.38 16.26 -26.08
N SER A 166 6.45 15.82 -25.40
CA SER A 166 7.30 14.71 -25.84
C SER A 166 7.48 13.60 -24.82
N ILE A 167 7.30 13.87 -23.52
CA ILE A 167 7.54 12.91 -22.43
C ILE A 167 6.36 12.95 -21.46
N LYS A 168 5.87 11.77 -21.09
CA LYS A 168 4.90 11.56 -20.00
C LYS A 168 5.54 10.72 -18.89
N ILE A 169 5.43 11.19 -17.66
CA ILE A 169 5.86 10.48 -16.44
C ILE A 169 4.65 10.25 -15.56
N ASN A 170 4.48 9.02 -15.09
CA ASN A 170 3.41 8.64 -14.17
C ASN A 170 3.88 7.52 -13.24
N ASN A 171 2.97 6.99 -12.42
CA ASN A 171 3.21 5.89 -11.50
C ASN A 171 4.39 6.17 -10.56
N ILE A 172 4.52 7.44 -10.16
CA ILE A 172 5.66 7.89 -9.36
C ILE A 172 5.48 7.37 -7.93
N SER A 173 6.51 6.70 -7.44
CA SER A 173 6.59 6.15 -6.08
C SER A 173 7.93 6.50 -5.47
N TYR A 174 8.02 6.41 -4.15
CA TYR A 174 9.25 6.68 -3.44
C TYR A 174 9.50 5.66 -2.35
N GLY A 175 10.78 5.47 -2.02
CA GLY A 175 11.23 4.58 -0.96
C GLY A 175 12.34 5.24 -0.14
N VAL A 176 12.36 4.94 1.16
CA VAL A 176 13.34 5.48 2.09
C VAL A 176 14.02 4.35 2.84
N THR A 177 15.35 4.27 2.72
CA THR A 177 16.18 3.29 3.44
C THR A 177 17.08 4.03 4.43
N LYS A 178 16.61 4.17 5.68
CA LYS A 178 17.31 4.94 6.73
C LYS A 178 18.72 4.43 7.03
N SER A 179 18.95 3.12 6.99
CA SER A 179 20.28 2.53 7.26
C SER A 179 21.33 2.86 6.20
N MET A 180 20.90 3.25 4.99
CA MET A 180 21.78 3.59 3.87
C MET A 180 21.74 5.09 3.52
N ASN A 181 21.01 5.89 4.30
CA ASN A 181 20.67 7.28 3.99
C ASN A 181 20.27 7.49 2.51
N LEU A 182 19.40 6.59 2.02
CA LEU A 182 19.00 6.51 0.63
C LEU A 182 17.52 6.87 0.48
N PHE A 183 17.24 7.82 -0.39
CA PHE A 183 15.92 8.11 -0.90
C PHE A 183 15.87 7.71 -2.38
N ASN A 184 14.85 6.96 -2.79
CA ASN A 184 14.61 6.63 -4.19
C ASN A 184 13.29 7.22 -4.66
N LEU A 185 13.28 7.74 -5.90
CA LEU A 185 12.10 8.15 -6.63
C LEU A 185 12.01 7.32 -7.90
N CYS A 186 11.00 6.47 -7.98
CA CYS A 186 10.75 5.60 -9.12
C CYS A 186 9.49 6.02 -9.86
N GLY A 187 9.36 5.59 -11.11
CA GLY A 187 8.15 5.84 -11.89
C GLY A 187 8.22 5.15 -13.25
N TYR A 188 7.24 5.44 -14.10
CA TYR A 188 7.22 5.02 -15.48
C TYR A 188 7.33 6.23 -16.40
N VAL A 189 8.23 6.16 -17.37
CA VAL A 189 8.38 7.17 -18.42
C VAL A 189 7.89 6.59 -19.74
N SER A 190 7.17 7.41 -20.52
CA SER A 190 6.73 7.07 -21.87
C SER A 190 6.94 8.22 -22.84
N GLY A 191 7.41 7.88 -24.04
CA GLY A 191 7.74 8.86 -25.08
C GLY A 191 9.07 9.58 -24.85
N GLY A 192 9.57 10.17 -25.92
CA GLY A 192 10.77 11.01 -25.93
C GLY A 192 12.09 10.31 -25.61
N THR A 193 13.19 11.05 -25.75
CA THR A 193 14.53 10.71 -25.26
C THR A 193 15.19 12.00 -24.77
N GLY A 194 16.06 11.92 -23.78
CA GLY A 194 16.74 13.10 -23.23
C GLY A 194 17.11 12.96 -21.76
N ALA A 195 17.84 13.94 -21.25
CA ALA A 195 18.19 14.06 -19.84
C ALA A 195 17.08 14.82 -19.12
N LEU A 196 16.59 14.26 -18.02
CA LEU A 196 15.65 14.89 -17.09
C LEU A 196 16.38 15.23 -15.81
N ASN A 197 16.31 16.49 -15.37
CA ASN A 197 16.74 16.84 -14.02
C ASN A 197 15.62 16.50 -13.04
N VAL A 198 15.93 15.68 -12.05
CA VAL A 198 15.02 15.29 -10.98
C VAL A 198 15.51 15.96 -9.71
N SER A 199 14.70 16.89 -9.19
CA SER A 199 15.03 17.60 -7.95
C SER A 199 14.09 17.20 -6.83
N VAL A 200 14.62 17.11 -5.61
CA VAL A 200 13.88 16.83 -4.38
C VAL A 200 14.00 18.01 -3.42
N TYR A 201 12.95 18.25 -2.64
CA TYR A 201 12.82 19.44 -1.81
C TYR A 201 12.39 19.11 -0.38
N ASP A 202 12.83 19.95 0.56
CA ASP A 202 12.40 19.94 1.95
C ASP A 202 10.97 20.51 2.13
N LYS A 203 10.47 20.51 3.37
CA LYS A 203 9.16 21.08 3.72
C LYS A 203 9.00 22.57 3.37
N ASN A 204 10.09 23.31 3.22
CA ASN A 204 10.11 24.74 2.89
C ASN A 204 10.26 24.98 1.37
N LYS A 205 10.26 23.92 0.56
CA LYS A 205 10.51 23.95 -0.90
C LYS A 205 11.92 24.41 -1.26
N SER A 206 12.89 24.21 -0.39
CA SER A 206 14.31 24.37 -0.70
C SER A 206 14.83 23.09 -1.35
N VAL A 207 15.62 23.22 -2.43
CA VAL A 207 16.24 22.07 -3.10
C VAL A 207 17.26 21.43 -2.16
N ILE A 208 17.12 20.13 -1.93
CA ILE A 208 18.04 19.34 -1.08
C ILE A 208 18.78 18.25 -1.85
N GLY A 209 18.39 17.99 -3.11
CA GLY A 209 19.10 17.08 -4.00
C GLY A 209 18.64 17.25 -5.45
N THR A 210 19.57 17.04 -6.39
CA THR A 210 19.29 17.03 -7.83
C THR A 210 20.09 15.92 -8.49
N GLU A 211 19.41 15.11 -9.31
CA GLU A 211 19.99 14.00 -10.06
C GLU A 211 19.54 14.06 -11.52
N ILE A 212 20.29 13.40 -12.40
CA ILE A 212 19.97 13.35 -13.83
C ILE A 212 19.52 11.94 -14.20
N TYR A 213 18.31 11.83 -14.75
CA TYR A 213 17.82 10.60 -15.36
C TYR A 213 17.82 10.71 -16.89
N ASN A 214 18.50 9.77 -17.56
CA ASN A 214 18.56 9.73 -19.02
C ASN A 214 17.49 8.80 -19.59
N VAL A 215 16.44 9.39 -20.17
CA VAL A 215 15.39 8.68 -20.89
C VAL A 215 15.94 8.17 -22.22
N THR A 216 16.07 6.86 -22.33
CA THR A 216 16.56 6.18 -23.54
C THR A 216 15.46 5.40 -24.26
N LYS A 217 14.42 4.98 -23.52
CA LYS A 217 13.23 4.30 -24.00
C LYS A 217 12.12 4.42 -22.95
N SER A 218 10.88 4.14 -23.36
CA SER A 218 9.78 3.97 -22.41
C SER A 218 10.06 2.80 -21.46
N GLY A 219 9.76 2.98 -20.18
CA GLY A 219 10.01 1.96 -19.17
C GLY A 219 9.98 2.49 -17.75
N ASN A 220 10.14 1.57 -16.79
CA ASN A 220 10.31 1.91 -15.39
C ASN A 220 11.69 2.57 -15.18
N PHE A 221 11.75 3.55 -14.28
CA PHE A 221 12.98 4.17 -13.83
C PHE A 221 13.00 4.32 -12.31
N CYS A 222 14.20 4.47 -11.77
CA CYS A 222 14.44 4.85 -10.38
C CYS A 222 15.64 5.78 -10.32
N VAL A 223 15.48 6.90 -9.62
CA VAL A 223 16.53 7.87 -9.31
C VAL A 223 16.84 7.77 -7.82
N ASN A 224 18.12 7.62 -7.50
CA ASN A 224 18.60 7.44 -6.14
C ASN A 224 19.31 8.69 -5.65
N PHE A 225 18.92 9.18 -4.48
CA PHE A 225 19.53 10.30 -3.78
C PHE A 225 20.18 9.76 -2.51
N PHE A 226 21.50 9.93 -2.42
CA PHE A 226 22.30 9.50 -1.28
C PHE A 226 22.63 10.70 -0.39
N ASP A 227 22.75 10.43 0.91
CA ASP A 227 23.28 11.37 1.88
C ASP A 227 22.52 12.71 1.96
N LEU A 228 21.20 12.66 1.83
CA LEU A 228 20.35 13.82 2.02
C LEU A 228 20.42 14.31 3.47
N ASN A 229 20.54 15.62 3.66
CA ASN A 229 20.63 16.25 4.99
C ASN A 229 19.27 16.46 5.64
N ASP A 230 18.19 16.47 4.85
CA ASP A 230 16.83 16.77 5.27
C ASP A 230 15.85 15.72 4.70
N ASP A 231 14.70 15.58 5.33
CA ASP A 231 13.60 14.75 4.82
C ASP A 231 13.03 15.34 3.52
N VAL A 232 12.70 14.46 2.56
CA VAL A 232 12.08 14.85 1.30
C VAL A 232 10.57 15.00 1.48
N TYR A 233 10.02 16.11 1.01
CA TYR A 233 8.57 16.38 1.01
C TYR A 233 8.00 16.58 -0.40
N PHE A 234 8.82 17.08 -1.33
CA PHE A 234 8.40 17.36 -2.70
C PHE A 234 9.46 16.93 -3.71
N TYR A 235 9.06 16.84 -4.97
CA TYR A 235 9.92 16.55 -6.11
C TYR A 235 9.49 17.34 -7.35
N SER A 236 10.36 17.44 -8.34
CA SER A 236 10.05 18.02 -9.66
C SER A 236 10.89 17.37 -10.76
N PHE A 237 10.37 17.37 -11.99
CA PHE A 237 11.10 16.99 -13.20
C PHE A 237 11.21 18.19 -14.14
N SER A 238 12.39 18.47 -14.68
CA SER A 238 12.65 19.57 -15.64
C SER A 238 13.60 19.19 -16.74
#